data_AF-A0A6I4E6X7-F1
#
_entry.id   AF-A0A6I4E6X7-F1
#
_cell.length_a   1.000
_cell.length_b   1.000
_cell.length_c   1.000
_cell.angle_alpha   90.00
_cell.angle_beta   90.00
_cell.angle_gamma   90.00
#
_symmetry.space_group_name_H-M   'P 1'
#
loop_
_entity.id
_entity.type
_entity.pdbx_description
1 polymer ?
#
loop_
_entity_poly.entity_id
_entity_poly.type
_entity_poly.pdbx_seq_one_letter_code
_entity_poly.pdbx_strand_id
1 'polypeptide(L)'
;MTDQNLTARLLDVIEQDIIPLTEKGVADGNKIFGAAILRKSDLSLVLAETNNELENPLWHGEVHTLKRFYELGERPPTSELIFLSTHEPCTMCMSAITWAGFDNFYYFFSHEDSRDAFAIPHDLKILKEVFGLEPGGYRKQNAFWHSFAINDMIEVEDDAIRGELLTQAQKIRGLYGNLSGQYQSAKSGNDIPLN
;
A
#
# COMPACT_ATOMS: atom_id res chain seq x y z
N MET A 1 23.82 15.34 6.61
CA MET A 1 22.50 14.69 6.62
C MET A 1 22.78 13.25 6.25
N THR A 2 22.48 12.32 7.15
CA THR A 2 22.64 10.88 6.88
C THR A 2 21.81 10.54 5.66
N ASP A 3 22.46 9.97 4.65
CA ASP A 3 21.81 9.45 3.46
C ASP A 3 20.88 8.32 3.93
N GLN A 4 19.59 8.63 4.10
CA GLN A 4 18.67 7.70 4.72
C GLN A 4 18.32 6.63 3.68
N ASN A 5 18.62 5.37 3.99
CA ASN A 5 18.31 4.25 3.10
C ASN A 5 16.79 4.22 2.83
N LEU A 6 16.41 4.32 1.56
CA LEU A 6 15.02 4.41 1.14
C LEU A 6 14.23 3.15 1.57
N THR A 7 14.79 1.96 1.33
CA THR A 7 14.16 0.67 1.67
C THR A 7 13.83 0.59 3.16
N ALA A 8 14.79 0.91 4.02
CA ALA A 8 14.61 0.98 5.47
C ALA A 8 13.49 1.97 5.84
N ARG A 9 13.50 3.17 5.25
CA ARG A 9 12.51 4.19 5.57
C ARG A 9 11.10 3.79 5.14
N LEU A 10 10.92 3.13 4.01
CA LEU A 10 9.61 2.65 3.57
C LEU A 10 9.07 1.56 4.52
N LEU A 11 9.92 0.65 4.99
CA LEU A 11 9.53 -0.34 6.00
C LEU A 11 9.16 0.31 7.34
N ASP A 12 9.93 1.31 7.78
CA ASP A 12 9.64 2.08 8.99
C ASP A 12 8.27 2.75 8.92
N VAL A 13 7.92 3.37 7.78
CA VAL A 13 6.60 4.01 7.61
C VAL A 13 5.47 2.99 7.61
N ILE A 14 5.66 1.83 6.98
CA ILE A 14 4.67 0.75 7.07
C ILE A 14 4.47 0.34 8.53
N GLU A 15 5.56 0.09 9.25
CA GLU A 15 5.52 -0.45 10.60
C GLU A 15 4.99 0.54 11.64
N GLN A 16 5.47 1.79 11.62
CA GLN A 16 5.24 2.76 12.68
C GLN A 16 4.07 3.70 12.38
N ASP A 17 3.75 3.94 11.11
CA ASP A 17 2.75 4.94 10.72
C ASP A 17 1.49 4.29 10.13
N ILE A 18 1.62 3.31 9.23
CA ILE A 18 0.45 2.70 8.55
C ILE A 18 -0.21 1.60 9.39
N ILE A 19 0.57 0.70 10.00
CA ILE A 19 0.03 -0.43 10.77
C ILE A 19 -0.87 0.03 11.93
N PRO A 20 -0.50 1.02 12.77
CA PRO A 20 -1.38 1.45 13.87
C PRO A 20 -2.73 2.01 13.41
N LEU A 21 -2.75 2.70 12.27
CA LEU A 21 -4.00 3.15 11.64
C LEU A 21 -4.83 1.97 11.15
N THR A 22 -4.17 0.99 10.53
CA THR A 22 -4.80 -0.22 10.00
C THR A 22 -5.35 -1.12 11.12
N GLU A 23 -4.66 -1.24 12.25
CA GLU A 23 -5.18 -1.92 13.46
C GLU A 23 -6.53 -1.34 13.89
N LYS A 24 -6.62 -0.01 13.95
CA LYS A 24 -7.88 0.67 14.26
C LYS A 24 -8.94 0.44 13.17
N GLY A 25 -8.57 0.61 11.90
CA GLY A 25 -9.49 0.42 10.78
C GLY A 25 -10.08 -1.00 10.74
N VAL A 26 -9.27 -2.02 11.02
CA VAL A 26 -9.69 -3.42 11.10
C VAL A 26 -10.58 -3.68 12.29
N ALA A 27 -10.28 -3.09 13.46
CA ALA A 27 -11.15 -3.18 14.63
C ALA A 27 -12.54 -2.56 14.36
N ASP A 28 -12.60 -1.53 13.50
CA ASP A 28 -13.84 -0.90 13.04
C ASP A 28 -14.53 -1.68 11.89
N GLY A 29 -13.85 -2.68 11.30
CA GLY A 29 -14.39 -3.60 10.29
C GLY A 29 -13.95 -3.32 8.84
N ASN A 30 -12.99 -2.41 8.62
CA ASN A 30 -12.37 -2.15 7.31
C ASN A 30 -11.28 -3.19 6.97
N LYS A 31 -10.97 -3.33 5.68
CA LYS A 31 -9.86 -4.16 5.21
C LYS A 31 -8.49 -3.68 5.69
N ILE A 32 -7.54 -4.61 5.61
CA ILE A 32 -6.15 -4.46 6.05
C ILE A 32 -5.28 -3.61 5.10
N PHE A 33 -5.83 -2.72 4.27
CA PHE A 33 -5.04 -2.01 3.25
C PHE A 33 -4.70 -0.59 3.69
N GLY A 34 -3.46 -0.15 3.50
CA GLY A 34 -3.05 1.20 3.89
C GLY A 34 -1.97 1.77 2.98
N ALA A 35 -1.77 3.08 3.07
CA ALA A 35 -0.82 3.81 2.24
C ALA A 35 -0.29 5.06 2.95
N ALA A 36 0.79 5.61 2.41
CA ALA A 36 1.43 6.82 2.89
C ALA A 36 2.05 7.61 1.74
N ILE A 37 2.29 8.90 1.99
CA ILE A 37 2.96 9.81 1.08
C ILE A 37 4.18 10.38 1.79
N LEU A 38 5.34 10.32 1.15
CA LEU A 38 6.60 10.84 1.68
C LEU A 38 7.21 11.87 0.73
N ARG A 39 8.07 12.76 1.23
CA ARG A 39 8.87 13.66 0.38
C ARG A 39 10.06 12.92 -0.22
N LYS A 40 10.35 13.12 -1.50
CA LYS A 40 11.57 12.58 -2.13
C LYS A 40 12.85 13.21 -1.59
N SER A 41 12.79 14.47 -1.16
CA SER A 41 13.97 15.25 -0.76
C SER A 41 14.64 14.75 0.51
N ASP A 42 13.85 14.27 1.47
CA ASP A 42 14.31 13.92 2.81
C ASP A 42 13.58 12.72 3.42
N LEU A 43 12.69 12.07 2.65
CA LEU A 43 11.88 10.92 3.08
C LEU A 43 11.00 11.19 4.31
N SER A 44 10.73 12.48 4.61
CA SER A 44 9.79 12.85 5.65
C SER A 44 8.37 12.44 5.27
N LEU A 45 7.64 11.94 6.26
CA LEU A 45 6.23 11.56 6.09
C LEU A 45 5.39 12.83 5.88
N VAL A 46 4.58 12.85 4.83
CA VAL A 46 3.55 13.87 4.61
C VAL A 46 2.25 13.45 5.30
N LEU A 47 1.80 12.22 5.04
CA LEU A 47 0.69 11.59 5.76
C LEU A 47 0.68 10.07 5.55
N ALA A 48 0.00 9.36 6.45
CA ALA A 48 -0.34 7.95 6.32
C ALA A 48 -1.84 7.78 6.60
N GLU A 49 -2.50 6.86 5.89
CA GLU A 49 -3.91 6.53 6.06
C GLU A 49 -4.15 5.03 5.78
N THR A 50 -5.33 4.55 6.17
CA THR A 50 -5.77 3.17 5.96
C THR A 50 -7.11 3.11 5.22
N ASN A 51 -7.56 1.91 4.87
CA ASN A 51 -8.84 1.65 4.22
C ASN A 51 -10.00 2.17 5.08
N ASN A 52 -11.00 2.76 4.43
CA ASN A 52 -12.23 3.25 5.04
C ASN A 52 -13.45 2.86 4.18
N GLU A 53 -13.47 1.61 3.70
CA GLU A 53 -14.47 1.11 2.77
C GLU A 53 -15.90 1.08 3.34
N LEU A 54 -16.03 1.03 4.66
CA LEU A 54 -17.33 1.09 5.34
C LEU A 54 -18.04 2.43 5.13
N GLU A 55 -17.29 3.53 5.01
CA GLU A 55 -17.85 4.84 4.66
C GLU A 55 -18.17 4.93 3.17
N ASN A 56 -17.27 4.41 2.33
CA ASN A 56 -17.46 4.37 0.89
C ASN A 56 -16.61 3.24 0.30
N PRO A 57 -17.16 2.34 -0.52
CA PRO A 57 -16.42 1.19 -1.06
C PRO A 57 -15.20 1.59 -1.91
N LEU A 58 -15.12 2.82 -2.39
CA LEU A 58 -13.97 3.33 -3.14
C LEU A 58 -12.79 3.72 -2.25
N TRP A 59 -12.99 3.88 -0.92
CA TRP A 59 -11.96 4.30 0.03
C TRP A 59 -11.03 3.14 0.41
N HIS A 60 -10.41 2.55 -0.60
CA HIS A 60 -9.21 1.74 -0.46
C HIS A 60 -8.09 2.55 0.19
N GLY A 61 -7.08 1.89 0.79
CA GLY A 61 -6.02 2.58 1.51
C GLY A 61 -5.35 3.69 0.69
N GLU A 62 -5.10 3.44 -0.59
CA GLU A 62 -4.48 4.38 -1.53
C GLU A 62 -5.41 5.54 -1.89
N VAL A 63 -6.68 5.23 -2.21
CA VAL A 63 -7.66 6.26 -2.59
C VAL A 63 -8.04 7.13 -1.38
N HIS A 64 -8.15 6.53 -0.19
CA HIS A 64 -8.38 7.26 1.04
C HIS A 64 -7.18 8.15 1.39
N THR A 65 -5.95 7.65 1.27
CA THR A 65 -4.72 8.45 1.41
C THR A 65 -4.73 9.65 0.45
N LEU A 66 -5.10 9.45 -0.82
CA LEU A 66 -5.25 10.55 -1.78
C LEU A 66 -6.36 11.53 -1.36
N LYS A 67 -7.54 11.06 -0.94
CA LYS A 67 -8.61 11.94 -0.45
C LYS A 67 -8.09 12.85 0.67
N ARG A 68 -7.43 12.27 1.67
CA ARG A 68 -6.91 12.98 2.84
C ARG A 68 -5.77 13.93 2.48
N PHE A 69 -4.91 13.54 1.52
CA PHE A 69 -3.89 14.42 0.95
C PHE A 69 -4.48 15.68 0.31
N TYR A 70 -5.57 15.53 -0.44
CA TYR A 70 -6.22 16.66 -1.12
C TYR A 70 -7.05 17.54 -0.16
N GLU A 71 -7.28 17.10 1.08
CA GLU A 71 -7.94 17.85 2.16
C GLU A 71 -6.98 18.70 3.01
N LEU A 72 -5.65 18.51 2.89
CA LEU A 72 -4.64 19.27 3.67
C LEU A 72 -4.59 20.78 3.36
N GLY A 73 -5.26 21.25 2.31
CA GLY A 73 -5.14 22.62 1.81
C GLY A 73 -3.85 22.80 1.00
N GLU A 74 -2.87 23.52 1.54
CA GLU A 74 -1.55 23.64 0.90
C GLU A 74 -0.81 22.30 0.96
N ARG A 75 -0.38 21.82 -0.21
CA ARG A 75 0.26 20.51 -0.37
C ARG A 75 1.49 20.58 -1.28
N PRO A 76 2.51 19.73 -1.08
CA PRO A 76 3.65 19.66 -1.98
C PRO A 76 3.22 19.15 -3.38
N PRO A 77 3.96 19.49 -4.44
CA PRO A 77 3.75 18.91 -5.77
C PRO A 77 3.96 17.39 -5.74
N THR A 78 3.04 16.61 -6.32
CA THR A 78 3.13 15.14 -6.33
C THR A 78 4.36 14.60 -7.05
N SER A 79 4.92 15.36 -8.01
CA SER A 79 6.20 15.05 -8.65
C SER A 79 7.39 15.06 -7.69
N GLU A 80 7.26 15.68 -6.51
CA GLU A 80 8.28 15.70 -5.45
C GLU A 80 8.01 14.65 -4.37
N LEU A 81 7.01 13.78 -4.55
CA LEU A 81 6.53 12.86 -3.53
C LEU A 81 6.67 11.39 -3.93
N ILE A 82 6.78 10.55 -2.92
CA ILE A 82 6.75 9.10 -3.02
C ILE A 82 5.37 8.63 -2.62
N PHE A 83 4.77 7.74 -3.41
CA PHE A 83 3.56 7.03 -3.02
C PHE A 83 3.93 5.65 -2.47
N LEU A 84 3.59 5.37 -1.23
CA LEU A 84 3.83 4.09 -0.57
C LEU A 84 2.50 3.40 -0.31
N SER A 85 2.35 2.16 -0.77
CA SER A 85 1.20 1.31 -0.50
C SER A 85 1.65 0.06 0.24
N THR A 86 0.84 -0.45 1.17
CA THR A 86 1.19 -1.71 1.86
C THR A 86 1.02 -2.90 0.93
N HIS A 87 0.01 -2.85 0.07
CA HIS A 87 -0.26 -3.88 -0.94
C HIS A 87 -0.14 -3.30 -2.34
N GLU A 88 0.17 -4.15 -3.30
CA GLU A 88 0.23 -3.81 -4.70
C GLU A 88 -1.12 -3.21 -5.12
N PRO A 89 -1.15 -1.95 -5.62
CA PRO A 89 -2.41 -1.27 -5.82
C PRO A 89 -3.31 -1.97 -6.82
N CYS A 90 -4.62 -2.04 -6.57
CA CYS A 90 -5.55 -2.58 -7.57
C CYS A 90 -5.72 -1.62 -8.76
N THR A 91 -6.39 -2.05 -9.83
CA THR A 91 -6.57 -1.26 -11.06
C THR A 91 -7.20 0.12 -10.83
N MET A 92 -8.13 0.23 -9.87
CA MET A 92 -8.70 1.51 -9.44
C MET A 92 -7.63 2.40 -8.78
N CYS A 93 -6.91 1.89 -7.79
CA CYS A 93 -5.89 2.63 -7.05
C CYS A 93 -4.73 3.05 -7.96
N MET A 94 -4.27 2.17 -8.86
CA MET A 94 -3.26 2.53 -9.88
C MET A 94 -3.73 3.69 -10.76
N SER A 95 -4.99 3.66 -11.19
CA SER A 95 -5.57 4.75 -11.99
C SER A 95 -5.65 6.04 -11.18
N ALA A 96 -6.03 5.97 -9.90
CA ALA A 96 -6.08 7.12 -9.01
C ALA A 96 -4.69 7.75 -8.78
N ILE A 97 -3.65 6.94 -8.52
CA ILE A 97 -2.25 7.39 -8.40
C ILE A 97 -1.80 8.09 -9.69
N THR A 98 -2.14 7.52 -10.85
CA THR A 98 -1.84 8.09 -12.17
C THR A 98 -2.48 9.47 -12.34
N TRP A 99 -3.79 9.58 -12.09
CA TRP A 99 -4.52 10.85 -12.21
C TRP A 99 -4.10 11.90 -11.18
N ALA A 100 -3.66 11.46 -10.00
CA ALA A 100 -3.11 12.35 -8.98
C ALA A 100 -1.72 12.90 -9.36
N GLY A 101 -1.07 12.39 -10.41
CA GLY A 101 0.18 12.92 -10.93
C GLY A 101 1.42 12.45 -10.17
N PHE A 102 1.38 11.27 -9.53
CA PHE A 102 2.57 10.62 -9.01
C PHE A 102 3.32 9.90 -10.13
N ASP A 103 4.65 10.03 -10.14
CA ASP A 103 5.56 9.39 -11.10
C ASP A 103 6.18 8.08 -10.57
N ASN A 104 5.77 7.66 -9.37
CA ASN A 104 6.25 6.45 -8.72
C ASN A 104 5.20 5.89 -7.75
N PHE A 105 5.30 4.59 -7.48
CA PHE A 105 4.78 4.03 -6.25
C PHE A 105 5.59 2.81 -5.78
N TYR A 106 5.56 2.56 -4.48
CA TYR A 106 6.26 1.47 -3.81
C TYR A 106 5.23 0.60 -3.09
N TYR A 107 5.42 -0.72 -3.11
CA TYR A 107 4.50 -1.66 -2.48
C TYR A 107 5.20 -2.83 -1.80
N PHE A 108 4.61 -3.37 -0.72
CA PHE A 108 5.25 -4.42 0.09
C PHE A 108 4.70 -5.83 -0.16
N PHE A 109 3.37 -6.00 -0.17
CA PHE A 109 2.69 -7.25 -0.51
C PHE A 109 2.27 -7.23 -1.97
N SER A 110 2.56 -8.29 -2.72
CA SER A 110 2.11 -8.45 -4.10
C SER A 110 0.64 -8.84 -4.18
N HIS A 111 0.04 -8.76 -5.38
CA HIS A 111 -1.29 -9.32 -5.62
C HIS A 111 -1.38 -10.83 -5.29
N GLU A 112 -0.28 -11.57 -5.45
CA GLU A 112 -0.22 -13.00 -5.13
C GLU A 112 -0.27 -13.19 -3.61
N ASP A 113 0.43 -12.36 -2.85
CA ASP A 113 0.32 -12.33 -1.39
C ASP A 113 -1.12 -11.98 -0.96
N SER A 114 -1.74 -10.96 -1.57
CA SER A 114 -3.17 -10.57 -1.39
C SER A 114 -4.15 -11.73 -1.61
N ARG A 115 -3.94 -12.50 -2.67
CA ARG A 115 -4.78 -13.65 -3.00
C ARG A 115 -4.58 -14.79 -1.99
N ASP A 116 -3.33 -15.17 -1.76
CA ASP A 116 -2.98 -16.44 -1.10
C ASP A 116 -2.97 -16.30 0.43
N ALA A 117 -2.51 -15.17 0.96
CA ALA A 117 -2.40 -14.94 2.40
C ALA A 117 -3.62 -14.21 2.99
N PHE A 118 -4.35 -13.43 2.19
CA PHE A 118 -5.38 -12.52 2.70
C PHE A 118 -6.80 -12.79 2.21
N ALA A 119 -6.99 -13.74 1.28
CA ALA A 119 -8.29 -14.20 0.78
C ALA A 119 -9.18 -13.08 0.21
N ILE A 120 -8.57 -12.10 -0.48
CA ILE A 120 -9.25 -10.99 -1.16
C ILE A 120 -8.97 -11.12 -2.67
N PRO A 121 -9.69 -11.97 -3.43
CA PRO A 121 -9.33 -12.31 -4.80
C PRO A 121 -9.89 -11.35 -5.87
N HIS A 122 -10.72 -10.38 -5.47
CA HIS A 122 -11.50 -9.58 -6.42
C HIS A 122 -10.63 -8.74 -7.35
N ASP A 123 -9.49 -8.24 -6.88
CA ASP A 123 -8.61 -7.38 -7.67
C ASP A 123 -8.07 -8.11 -8.91
N LEU A 124 -7.65 -9.37 -8.75
CA LEU A 124 -7.17 -10.20 -9.86
C LEU A 124 -8.29 -10.55 -10.83
N LYS A 125 -9.51 -10.79 -10.32
CA LYS A 125 -10.68 -11.04 -11.17
C LYS A 125 -11.08 -9.79 -11.95
N ILE A 126 -11.04 -8.61 -11.34
CA ILE A 126 -11.32 -7.33 -12.02
C ILE A 126 -10.26 -7.06 -13.09
N LEU A 127 -8.97 -7.25 -12.76
CA LEU A 127 -7.87 -7.09 -13.72
C LEU A 127 -8.09 -7.95 -14.97
N LYS A 128 -8.53 -9.20 -14.78
CA LYS A 128 -8.83 -10.12 -15.88
C LYS A 128 -10.11 -9.78 -16.63
N GLU A 129 -11.24 -9.66 -15.93
CA GLU A 129 -12.56 -9.55 -16.55
C GLU A 129 -12.85 -8.15 -17.12
N VAL A 130 -12.35 -7.10 -16.47
CA VAL A 130 -12.60 -5.70 -16.89
C VAL A 130 -11.50 -5.19 -17.82
N PHE A 131 -10.24 -5.56 -17.58
CA PHE A 131 -9.10 -5.04 -18.33
C PHE A 131 -8.44 -6.05 -19.27
N GLY A 132 -8.87 -7.32 -19.26
CA GLY A 132 -8.33 -8.36 -20.14
C GLY A 132 -6.89 -8.75 -19.82
N LEU A 133 -6.41 -8.48 -18.61
CA LEU A 133 -5.04 -8.76 -18.18
C LEU A 133 -5.01 -9.93 -17.19
N GLU A 134 -4.12 -10.89 -17.42
CA GLU A 134 -3.83 -11.92 -16.42
C GLU A 134 -3.12 -11.30 -15.20
N PRO A 135 -3.11 -11.96 -14.02
CA PRO A 135 -2.34 -11.53 -12.86
C PRO A 135 -0.90 -11.15 -13.23
N GLY A 136 -0.46 -9.97 -12.81
CA GLY A 136 0.86 -9.42 -13.16
C GLY A 136 0.98 -8.86 -14.59
N GLY A 137 -0.10 -8.85 -15.38
CA GLY A 137 -0.10 -8.42 -16.79
C GLY A 137 -0.06 -6.90 -17.02
N TYR A 138 -0.10 -6.08 -15.97
CA TYR A 138 0.02 -4.63 -16.10
C TYR A 138 1.50 -4.19 -16.20
N ARG A 139 1.74 -3.02 -16.78
CA ARG A 139 3.10 -2.49 -16.96
C ARG A 139 3.62 -1.86 -15.67
N LYS A 140 4.65 -2.46 -15.08
CA LYS A 140 5.40 -1.92 -13.92
C LYS A 140 6.19 -0.63 -14.24
N GLN A 141 6.47 -0.39 -15.51
CA GLN A 141 7.07 0.85 -16.02
C GLN A 141 6.26 1.32 -17.23
N ASN A 142 5.81 2.56 -17.21
CA ASN A 142 5.01 3.15 -18.27
C ASN A 142 5.27 4.67 -18.38
N ALA A 143 4.50 5.37 -19.22
CA ALA A 143 4.67 6.79 -19.49
C ALA A 143 4.31 7.71 -18.29
N PHE A 144 3.69 7.16 -17.24
CA PHE A 144 3.21 7.91 -16.09
C PHE A 144 4.07 7.67 -14.86
N TRP A 145 4.37 6.41 -14.54
CA TRP A 145 5.09 6.05 -13.33
C TRP A 145 5.91 4.78 -13.45
N HIS A 146 6.82 4.59 -12.49
CA HIS A 146 7.50 3.34 -12.21
C HIS A 146 7.02 2.75 -10.88
N SER A 147 6.74 1.45 -10.84
CA SER A 147 6.37 0.73 -9.62
C SER A 147 7.53 -0.08 -9.07
N PHE A 148 7.69 -0.12 -7.75
CA PHE A 148 8.78 -0.82 -7.09
C PHE A 148 8.24 -1.75 -6.00
N ALA A 149 8.59 -3.03 -6.07
CA ALA A 149 8.34 -3.97 -4.99
C ALA A 149 9.44 -3.82 -3.94
N ILE A 150 9.07 -3.58 -2.69
CA ILE A 150 10.03 -3.40 -1.60
C ILE A 150 10.85 -4.68 -1.37
N ASN A 151 10.28 -5.86 -1.62
CA ASN A 151 11.03 -7.12 -1.52
C ASN A 151 12.20 -7.17 -2.51
N ASP A 152 11.97 -6.80 -3.77
CA ASP A 152 13.02 -6.70 -4.80
C ASP A 152 14.08 -5.66 -4.40
N MET A 153 13.68 -4.58 -3.73
CA MET A 153 14.62 -3.57 -3.20
C MET A 153 15.50 -4.17 -2.10
N ILE A 154 14.94 -4.91 -1.14
CA ILE A 154 15.72 -5.58 -0.08
C ILE A 154 16.75 -6.55 -0.68
N GLU A 155 16.38 -7.29 -1.72
CA GLU A 155 17.27 -8.28 -2.36
C GLU A 155 18.54 -7.66 -2.96
N VAL A 156 18.47 -6.41 -3.41
CA VAL A 156 19.62 -5.72 -4.04
C VAL A 156 20.42 -4.85 -3.07
N GLU A 157 20.00 -4.71 -1.81
CA GLU A 157 20.76 -3.99 -0.77
C GLU A 157 22.01 -4.74 -0.33
N ASP A 158 22.99 -4.02 0.23
CA ASP A 158 24.22 -4.63 0.75
C ASP A 158 23.94 -5.62 1.90
N ASP A 159 24.75 -6.68 1.99
CA ASP A 159 24.63 -7.71 3.03
C ASP A 159 24.67 -7.13 4.46
N ALA A 160 25.34 -5.98 4.63
CA ALA A 160 25.44 -5.30 5.91
C ALA A 160 24.09 -4.83 6.47
N ILE A 161 23.13 -4.46 5.61
CA ILE A 161 21.79 -3.98 6.03
C ILE A 161 20.67 -4.93 5.66
N ARG A 162 20.87 -5.79 4.64
CA ARG A 162 19.86 -6.73 4.14
C ARG A 162 19.28 -7.62 5.23
N GLY A 163 20.11 -8.10 6.17
CA GLY A 163 19.65 -8.95 7.27
C GLY A 163 18.65 -8.25 8.20
N GLU A 164 18.89 -6.97 8.51
CA GLU A 164 18.00 -6.16 9.34
C GLU A 164 16.67 -5.88 8.62
N LEU A 165 16.74 -5.52 7.34
CA LEU A 165 15.56 -5.29 6.49
C LEU A 165 14.69 -6.55 6.36
N LEU A 166 15.30 -7.72 6.15
CA LEU A 166 14.58 -9.00 6.10
C LEU A 166 13.89 -9.32 7.44
N THR A 167 14.54 -9.02 8.56
CA THR A 167 13.96 -9.22 9.90
C THR A 167 12.75 -8.30 10.11
N GLN A 168 12.87 -7.03 9.71
CA GLN A 168 11.76 -6.07 9.79
C GLN A 168 10.61 -6.47 8.86
N ALA A 169 10.91 -6.88 7.62
CA ALA A 169 9.92 -7.38 6.68
C ALA A 169 9.15 -8.58 7.24
N GLN A 170 9.83 -9.56 7.86
CA GLN A 170 9.19 -10.69 8.51
C GLN A 170 8.27 -10.26 9.67
N LYS A 171 8.70 -9.29 10.48
CA LYS A 171 7.87 -8.72 11.55
C LYS A 171 6.59 -8.09 10.99
N ILE A 172 6.71 -7.27 9.94
CA ILE A 172 5.55 -6.66 9.25
C ILE A 172 4.60 -7.74 8.73
N ARG A 173 5.10 -8.82 8.11
CA ARG A 173 4.26 -9.94 7.67
C ARG A 173 3.50 -10.60 8.83
N GLY A 174 4.15 -10.81 9.97
CA GLY A 174 3.51 -11.34 11.16
C GLY A 174 2.37 -10.46 11.67
N LEU A 175 2.58 -9.13 11.69
CA LEU A 175 1.56 -8.16 12.08
C LEU A 175 0.35 -8.19 11.14
N TYR A 176 0.59 -8.17 9.83
CA TYR A 176 -0.49 -8.28 8.83
C TYR A 176 -1.22 -9.63 8.86
N GLY A 177 -0.52 -10.72 9.18
CA GLY A 177 -1.16 -12.03 9.41
C GLY A 177 -2.16 -11.98 10.57
N ASN A 178 -1.82 -11.31 11.67
CA ASN A 178 -2.73 -11.12 12.80
C ASN A 178 -3.93 -10.24 12.42
N LEU A 179 -3.70 -9.13 11.72
CA LEU A 179 -4.74 -8.24 11.22
C LEU A 179 -5.72 -8.96 10.30
N SER A 180 -5.20 -9.78 9.38
CA SER A 180 -6.00 -10.62 8.50
C SER A 180 -6.89 -11.57 9.30
N GLY A 181 -6.32 -12.28 10.29
CA GLY A 181 -7.10 -13.16 11.16
C GLY A 181 -8.24 -12.45 11.89
N GLN A 182 -7.99 -11.25 12.41
CA GLN A 182 -9.02 -10.42 13.05
C GLN A 182 -10.12 -10.03 12.06
N TYR A 183 -9.75 -9.45 10.91
CA TYR A 183 -10.70 -9.05 9.87
C TYR A 183 -11.58 -10.22 9.41
N GLN A 184 -10.98 -11.37 9.09
CA GLN A 184 -11.69 -12.55 8.61
C GLN A 184 -12.66 -13.13 9.66
N SER A 185 -12.36 -12.97 10.95
CA SER A 185 -13.25 -13.38 12.04
C SER A 185 -14.44 -12.44 12.25
N ALA A 186 -14.33 -11.18 11.83
CA ALA A 186 -15.32 -10.13 12.07
C ALA A 186 -16.18 -9.78 10.84
N LYS A 187 -15.77 -10.17 9.62
CA LYS A 187 -16.41 -9.76 8.36
C LYS A 187 -17.82 -10.32 8.10
N SER A 188 -18.37 -11.14 8.99
CA SER A 188 -19.75 -11.63 8.83
C SER A 188 -20.74 -10.58 9.37
N GLY A 189 -21.18 -9.65 8.51
CA GLY A 189 -22.28 -8.74 8.85
C GLY A 189 -22.22 -7.31 8.28
N ASN A 190 -21.24 -7.00 7.44
CA ASN A 190 -21.08 -5.68 6.83
C ASN A 190 -21.62 -5.65 5.38
N ASP A 191 -22.21 -4.52 4.99
CA ASP A 191 -22.86 -4.29 3.67
C ASP A 191 -21.84 -3.89 2.58
N ILE A 192 -20.62 -4.41 2.69
CA ILE A 192 -19.54 -4.11 1.73
C ILE A 192 -19.84 -4.88 0.43
N PRO A 193 -19.92 -4.20 -0.72
CA PRO A 193 -20.12 -4.87 -1.99
C PRO A 193 -19.02 -5.89 -2.26
N LEU A 194 -19.41 -7.05 -2.82
CA LEU A 194 -18.51 -8.15 -3.19
C LEU A 194 -17.85 -8.89 -2.01
N ASN A 195 -18.32 -8.70 -0.76
CA ASN A 195 -17.97 -9.58 0.37
C ASN A 195 -18.61 -10.97 0.28
#